data_AF-D7GWG3-F1
#
_entry.id   AF-D7GWG3-F1
#
_cell.length_a   1.000
_cell.length_b   1.000
_cell.length_c   1.000
_cell.angle_alpha   90.00
_cell.angle_beta   90.00
_cell.angle_gamma   90.00
#
_symmetry.space_group_name_H-M   'P 1'
#
loop_
_entity.id
_entity.type
_entity.pdbx_description
1 polymer ?
#
loop_
_entity_poly.entity_id
_entity_poly.type
_entity_poly.pdbx_seq_one_letter_code
_entity_poly.pdbx_strand_id
1 'polypeptide(L)'
;MKISENGLNLIKSFEGCRLTAYKDSVGIWTIGYGTTNADKAITGATICQGLQISQETADEWLRQSVDKKYGPKVEKYNAAYGWNQNEFDALVSFAYNIGSIDQLTANGTRSRSMIAEKILQYNKAGGKVFAGLTRRREAERALFLTPMVSEVKTGWKNENGKWSFYLSNGQKVKNDWYCDNGKWYWFGADGTMFANQWVQYKGKWYYLSDSGTMVTDKLLAIKNEIFAFGSDGAMREGTFTVHTNRRGAIEL
;
A
#
# COMPACT_ATOMS: atom_id res chain seq x y z
N MET A 1 -6.98 -8.88 8.57
CA MET A 1 -7.27 -7.78 7.61
C MET A 1 -8.77 -7.48 7.63
N LYS A 2 -9.20 -6.37 7.03
CA LYS A 2 -10.62 -6.02 6.83
C LYS A 2 -10.87 -5.76 5.34
N ILE A 3 -12.11 -5.87 4.89
CA ILE A 3 -12.47 -5.62 3.49
C ILE A 3 -12.17 -4.16 3.11
N SER A 4 -11.56 -3.93 1.94
CA SER A 4 -11.43 -2.58 1.39
C SER A 4 -12.73 -2.13 0.70
N GLU A 5 -12.78 -0.88 0.24
CA GLU A 5 -13.87 -0.42 -0.65
C GLU A 5 -13.90 -1.17 -1.98
N ASN A 6 -12.74 -1.54 -2.54
CA ASN A 6 -12.69 -2.31 -3.80
C ASN A 6 -13.33 -3.68 -3.63
N GLY A 7 -12.97 -4.39 -2.54
CA GLY A 7 -13.58 -5.67 -2.21
C GLY A 7 -15.07 -5.58 -1.93
N LEU A 8 -15.49 -4.54 -1.19
CA LEU A 8 -16.90 -4.31 -0.90
C LEU A 8 -17.70 -4.04 -2.19
N ASN A 9 -17.19 -3.18 -3.07
CA ASN A 9 -17.82 -2.87 -4.36
C ASN A 9 -17.91 -4.08 -5.29
N LEU A 10 -16.89 -4.96 -5.27
CA LEU A 10 -16.95 -6.23 -5.98
C LEU A 10 -18.14 -7.08 -5.52
N ILE A 11 -18.34 -7.24 -4.20
CA ILE A 11 -19.47 -8.00 -3.65
C ILE A 11 -20.80 -7.35 -4.06
N LYS A 12 -20.93 -6.03 -3.86
CA LYS A 12 -22.15 -5.27 -4.21
C LYS A 12 -22.56 -5.47 -5.67
N SER A 13 -21.58 -5.58 -6.58
CA SER A 13 -21.83 -5.79 -8.02
C SER A 13 -22.52 -7.13 -8.34
N PHE A 14 -22.48 -8.12 -7.42
CA PHE A 14 -23.07 -9.44 -7.61
C PHE A 14 -24.30 -9.74 -6.76
N GLU A 15 -24.39 -9.19 -5.54
CA GLU A 15 -25.48 -9.55 -4.60
C GLU A 15 -26.79 -8.77 -4.86
N GLY A 16 -26.70 -7.60 -5.49
CA GLY A 16 -27.85 -6.69 -5.64
C GLY A 16 -28.33 -6.12 -4.30
N CYS A 17 -28.98 -4.96 -4.30
CA CYS A 17 -29.44 -4.31 -3.07
C CYS A 17 -30.97 -4.13 -3.08
N ARG A 18 -31.64 -4.53 -1.99
CA ARG A 18 -33.07 -4.26 -1.77
C ARG A 18 -33.28 -3.56 -0.44
N LEU A 19 -33.70 -2.29 -0.49
CA LEU A 19 -33.85 -1.43 0.70
C LEU A 19 -35.15 -1.66 1.48
N THR A 20 -36.04 -2.52 0.98
CA THR A 20 -37.24 -2.98 1.69
C THR A 20 -37.15 -4.49 1.89
N ALA A 21 -37.47 -4.97 3.09
CA ALA A 21 -37.42 -6.39 3.40
C ALA A 21 -38.37 -7.20 2.51
N TYR A 22 -37.89 -8.34 2.03
CA TYR A 22 -38.61 -9.26 1.15
C TYR A 22 -38.36 -10.70 1.59
N LYS A 23 -39.20 -11.64 1.15
CA LYS A 23 -38.93 -13.07 1.30
C LYS A 23 -38.13 -13.55 0.08
N ASP A 24 -37.02 -14.22 0.32
CA ASP A 24 -36.23 -14.88 -0.74
C ASP A 24 -36.96 -16.12 -1.31
N SER A 25 -36.31 -16.85 -2.22
CA SER A 25 -36.88 -18.04 -2.86
C SER A 25 -37.21 -19.19 -1.92
N VAL A 26 -36.67 -19.18 -0.69
CA VAL A 26 -36.92 -20.18 0.35
C VAL A 26 -37.78 -19.63 1.50
N GLY A 27 -38.30 -18.41 1.37
CA GLY A 27 -39.23 -17.80 2.31
C GLY A 27 -38.59 -17.03 3.48
N ILE A 28 -37.28 -16.83 3.46
CA ILE A 28 -36.53 -16.13 4.51
C ILE A 28 -36.56 -14.62 4.29
N TRP A 29 -36.90 -13.88 5.35
CA TRP A 29 -36.85 -12.42 5.35
C TRP A 29 -35.42 -11.92 5.15
N THR A 30 -35.23 -11.16 4.08
CA THR A 30 -33.94 -10.68 3.58
C THR A 30 -34.04 -9.20 3.22
N ILE A 31 -32.96 -8.43 3.42
CA ILE A 31 -32.86 -7.01 3.07
C ILE A 31 -31.41 -6.64 2.73
N GLY A 32 -31.20 -5.49 2.10
CA GLY A 32 -29.88 -5.02 1.68
C GLY A 32 -29.26 -5.97 0.66
N TYR A 33 -28.02 -6.38 0.92
CA TYR A 33 -27.25 -7.30 0.09
C TYR A 33 -27.31 -8.75 0.60
N GLY A 34 -28.49 -9.24 0.98
CA GLY A 34 -28.62 -10.61 1.50
C GLY A 34 -28.57 -10.73 3.03
N THR A 35 -28.78 -9.63 3.76
CA THR A 35 -28.85 -9.63 5.23
C THR A 35 -30.14 -10.28 5.72
N THR A 36 -30.04 -11.20 6.69
CA THR A 36 -31.19 -11.94 7.26
C THR A 36 -31.23 -11.82 8.79
N ASN A 37 -32.21 -12.46 9.45
CA ASN A 37 -32.24 -12.54 10.91
C ASN A 37 -31.07 -13.32 11.52
N ALA A 38 -30.33 -14.12 10.74
CA ALA A 38 -29.07 -14.72 11.17
C ALA A 38 -27.93 -13.68 11.35
N ASP A 39 -28.15 -12.44 10.91
CA ASP A 39 -27.25 -11.31 11.10
C ASP A 39 -27.70 -10.40 12.26
N LYS A 40 -28.73 -10.77 13.04
CA LYS A 40 -29.26 -9.90 14.12
C LYS A 40 -28.21 -9.47 15.15
N ALA A 41 -27.24 -10.32 15.46
CA ALA A 41 -26.12 -9.98 16.35
C ALA A 41 -25.16 -8.94 15.74
N ILE A 42 -25.20 -8.75 14.42
CA ILE A 42 -24.40 -7.76 13.68
C ILE A 42 -25.21 -6.48 13.49
N THR A 43 -26.45 -6.60 13.03
CA THR A 43 -27.29 -5.46 12.65
C THR A 43 -28.03 -4.83 13.82
N GLY A 44 -28.26 -5.59 14.90
CA GLY A 44 -29.17 -5.21 15.98
C GLY A 44 -30.66 -5.21 15.59
N ALA A 45 -30.98 -5.47 14.31
CA ALA A 45 -32.32 -5.35 13.76
C ALA A 45 -32.99 -6.71 13.56
N THR A 46 -34.31 -6.73 13.68
CA THR A 46 -35.13 -7.88 13.26
C THR A 46 -35.64 -7.60 11.85
N ILE A 47 -35.25 -8.44 10.89
CA ILE A 47 -35.66 -8.34 9.50
C ILE A 47 -37.05 -8.96 9.36
N CYS A 48 -38.04 -8.12 9.09
CA CYS A 48 -39.45 -8.49 9.00
C CYS A 48 -40.19 -7.63 7.97
N GLN A 49 -41.46 -7.98 7.71
CA GLN A 49 -42.30 -7.26 6.76
C GLN A 49 -42.35 -5.76 7.06
N GLY A 50 -42.19 -4.94 6.02
CA GLY A 50 -42.28 -3.49 6.12
C GLY A 50 -41.01 -2.78 6.60
N LEU A 51 -39.97 -3.51 7.04
CA LEU A 51 -38.68 -2.90 7.35
C LEU A 51 -38.08 -2.25 6.09
N GLN A 52 -37.67 -0.98 6.23
CA GLN A 52 -36.93 -0.23 5.23
C GLN A 52 -35.63 0.32 5.81
N ILE A 53 -34.58 0.38 5.00
CA ILE A 53 -33.26 0.91 5.39
C ILE A 53 -32.71 1.86 4.34
N SER A 54 -31.78 2.73 4.73
CA SER A 54 -31.04 3.56 3.76
C SER A 54 -29.99 2.74 3.01
N GLN A 55 -29.53 3.25 1.87
CA GLN A 55 -28.40 2.65 1.14
C GLN A 55 -27.14 2.56 2.01
N GLU A 56 -26.86 3.61 2.79
CA GLU A 56 -25.74 3.64 3.74
C GLU A 56 -25.86 2.55 4.81
N THR A 57 -27.07 2.32 5.34
CA THR A 57 -27.31 1.24 6.31
C THR A 57 -27.09 -0.14 5.67
N ALA A 58 -27.55 -0.34 4.42
CA ALA A 58 -27.33 -1.59 3.70
C ALA A 58 -25.83 -1.85 3.44
N ASP A 59 -25.09 -0.81 3.07
CA ASP A 59 -23.66 -0.86 2.83
C ASP A 59 -22.87 -1.17 4.12
N GLU A 60 -23.23 -0.53 5.24
CA GLU A 60 -22.61 -0.75 6.55
C GLU A 60 -22.90 -2.17 7.08
N TRP A 61 -24.15 -2.64 6.96
CA TRP A 61 -24.50 -4.01 7.34
C TRP A 61 -23.76 -5.05 6.52
N LEU A 62 -23.59 -4.82 5.20
CA LEU A 62 -22.75 -5.68 4.37
C LEU A 62 -21.31 -5.69 4.88
N ARG A 63 -20.69 -4.51 5.07
CA ARG A 63 -19.31 -4.35 5.57
C ARG A 63 -19.10 -5.10 6.88
N GLN A 64 -19.99 -4.91 7.85
CA GLN A 64 -19.87 -5.59 9.13
C GLN A 64 -20.07 -7.10 9.02
N SER A 65 -20.98 -7.57 8.15
CA SER A 65 -21.19 -9.01 7.92
C SER A 65 -19.96 -9.65 7.28
N VAL A 66 -19.38 -9.03 6.25
CA VAL A 66 -18.16 -9.54 5.60
C VAL A 66 -16.98 -9.56 6.56
N ASP A 67 -16.76 -8.48 7.31
CA ASP A 67 -15.63 -8.39 8.24
C ASP A 67 -15.77 -9.33 9.44
N LYS A 68 -16.98 -9.53 9.98
CA LYS A 68 -17.19 -10.39 11.17
C LYS A 68 -17.31 -11.88 10.81
N LYS A 69 -17.93 -12.23 9.68
CA LYS A 69 -18.24 -13.64 9.35
C LYS A 69 -17.26 -14.26 8.34
N TYR A 70 -16.76 -13.49 7.39
CA TYR A 70 -16.02 -14.02 6.24
C TYR A 70 -14.54 -13.63 6.23
N GLY A 71 -14.21 -12.43 6.69
CA GLY A 71 -12.82 -11.99 6.93
C GLY A 71 -12.01 -13.02 7.74
N PRO A 72 -12.49 -13.51 8.90
CA PRO A 72 -11.76 -14.50 9.70
C PRO A 72 -11.51 -15.84 8.97
N LYS A 73 -12.40 -16.22 8.04
CA LYS A 73 -12.24 -17.45 7.25
C LYS A 73 -11.08 -17.33 6.24
N VAL A 74 -10.76 -16.12 5.81
CA VAL A 74 -9.59 -15.84 4.95
C VAL A 74 -8.34 -15.63 5.81
N GLU A 75 -8.46 -14.84 6.88
CA GLU A 75 -7.36 -14.47 7.78
C GLU A 75 -6.70 -15.68 8.43
N LYS A 76 -7.47 -16.74 8.70
CA LYS A 76 -6.96 -18.03 9.21
C LYS A 76 -5.74 -18.55 8.43
N TYR A 77 -5.66 -18.29 7.12
CA TYR A 77 -4.58 -18.75 6.27
C TYR A 77 -3.47 -17.70 6.04
N ASN A 78 -3.60 -16.51 6.62
CA ASN A 78 -2.69 -15.39 6.37
C ASN A 78 -1.25 -15.71 6.82
N ALA A 79 -1.05 -16.52 7.86
CA ALA A 79 0.30 -16.94 8.25
C ALA A 79 1.05 -17.74 7.17
N ALA A 80 0.32 -18.50 6.34
CA ALA A 80 0.90 -19.27 5.23
C ALA A 80 1.10 -18.42 3.97
N TYR A 81 0.23 -17.43 3.74
CA TYR A 81 0.16 -16.72 2.47
C TYR A 81 0.50 -15.23 2.52
N GLY A 82 0.54 -14.57 3.67
CA GLY A 82 0.78 -13.12 3.76
C GLY A 82 -0.02 -12.33 2.72
N TRP A 83 -1.35 -12.46 2.74
CA TRP A 83 -2.25 -11.90 1.74
C TRP A 83 -2.04 -10.40 1.57
N ASN A 84 -1.97 -9.93 0.33
CA ASN A 84 -2.15 -8.51 0.05
C ASN A 84 -3.65 -8.13 0.09
N GLN A 85 -3.96 -6.84 0.07
CA GLN A 85 -5.35 -6.37 0.21
C GLN A 85 -6.26 -6.87 -0.92
N ASN A 86 -5.80 -6.89 -2.16
CA ASN A 86 -6.61 -7.36 -3.30
C ASN A 86 -6.86 -8.87 -3.22
N GLU A 87 -5.87 -9.65 -2.79
CA GLU A 87 -6.02 -11.09 -2.55
C GLU A 87 -7.04 -11.36 -1.43
N PHE A 88 -6.92 -10.65 -0.31
CA PHE A 88 -7.86 -10.74 0.81
C PHE A 88 -9.29 -10.38 0.37
N ASP A 89 -9.45 -9.27 -0.35
CA ASP A 89 -10.75 -8.78 -0.83
C ASP A 89 -11.44 -9.78 -1.77
N ALA A 90 -10.69 -10.32 -2.74
CA ALA A 90 -11.19 -11.33 -3.66
C ALA A 90 -11.64 -12.61 -2.93
N LEU A 91 -10.82 -13.08 -1.98
CA LEU A 91 -11.13 -14.28 -1.19
C LEU A 91 -12.31 -14.07 -0.23
N VAL A 92 -12.49 -12.88 0.32
CA VAL A 92 -13.68 -12.56 1.13
C VAL A 92 -14.94 -12.53 0.25
N SER A 93 -14.88 -11.96 -0.96
CA SER A 93 -15.99 -12.01 -1.92
C SER A 93 -16.37 -13.46 -2.31
N PHE A 94 -15.35 -14.29 -2.54
CA PHE A 94 -15.54 -15.72 -2.80
C PHE A 94 -16.19 -16.42 -1.58
N ALA A 95 -15.66 -16.18 -0.38
CA ALA A 95 -16.17 -16.77 0.86
C ALA A 95 -17.60 -16.32 1.18
N TYR A 96 -17.97 -15.08 0.84
CA TYR A 96 -19.33 -14.58 0.98
C TYR A 96 -20.33 -15.39 0.16
N ASN A 97 -19.93 -15.80 -1.05
CA ASN A 97 -20.77 -16.61 -1.94
C ASN A 97 -20.79 -18.10 -1.61
N ILE A 98 -19.63 -18.67 -1.29
CA ILE A 98 -19.43 -20.13 -1.15
C ILE A 98 -19.48 -20.58 0.32
N GLY A 99 -19.27 -19.66 1.25
CA GLY A 99 -19.29 -19.90 2.70
C GLY A 99 -17.90 -20.09 3.32
N SER A 100 -16.89 -20.53 2.59
CA SER A 100 -15.50 -20.65 3.08
C SER A 100 -14.49 -20.71 1.94
N ILE A 101 -13.18 -20.59 2.26
CA ILE A 101 -12.08 -20.82 1.31
C ILE A 101 -11.30 -22.11 1.57
N ASP A 102 -11.69 -22.92 2.56
CA ASP A 102 -10.93 -24.11 2.99
C ASP A 102 -10.68 -25.08 1.84
N GLN A 103 -11.71 -25.35 1.03
CA GLN A 103 -11.58 -26.22 -0.15
C GLN A 103 -10.86 -25.53 -1.31
N LEU A 104 -10.96 -24.21 -1.42
CA LEU A 104 -10.27 -23.42 -2.44
C LEU A 104 -8.75 -23.40 -2.20
N THR A 105 -8.32 -23.35 -0.94
CA THR A 105 -6.90 -23.38 -0.54
C THR A 105 -6.36 -24.79 -0.28
N ALA A 106 -7.23 -25.81 -0.32
CA ALA A 106 -6.96 -27.15 0.21
C ALA A 106 -6.34 -27.11 1.61
N ASN A 107 -7.01 -26.41 2.52
CA ASN A 107 -6.57 -26.16 3.88
C ASN A 107 -5.18 -25.51 3.98
N GLY A 108 -4.87 -24.58 3.08
CA GLY A 108 -3.62 -23.82 3.10
C GLY A 108 -2.43 -24.49 2.41
N THR A 109 -2.66 -25.56 1.65
CA THR A 109 -1.58 -26.31 0.98
C THR A 109 -1.40 -25.95 -0.49
N ARG A 110 -2.40 -25.35 -1.15
CA ARG A 110 -2.28 -24.94 -2.56
C ARG A 110 -1.39 -23.70 -2.70
N SER A 111 -0.66 -23.62 -3.81
CA SER A 111 0.03 -22.39 -4.20
C SER A 111 -0.96 -21.29 -4.59
N ARG A 112 -0.51 -20.03 -4.56
CA ARG A 112 -1.32 -18.89 -5.01
C ARG A 112 -1.78 -19.01 -6.46
N SER A 113 -0.91 -19.52 -7.36
CA SER A 113 -1.27 -19.75 -8.76
C SER A 113 -2.38 -20.80 -8.91
N MET A 114 -2.29 -21.91 -8.17
CA MET A 114 -3.32 -22.94 -8.16
C MET A 114 -4.64 -22.43 -7.57
N ILE A 115 -4.59 -21.58 -6.54
CA ILE A 115 -5.79 -20.94 -5.99
C ILE A 115 -6.46 -20.09 -7.09
N ALA A 116 -5.71 -19.23 -7.76
CA ALA A 116 -6.24 -18.38 -8.83
C ALA A 116 -6.89 -19.19 -9.96
N GLU A 117 -6.31 -20.33 -10.35
CA GLU A 117 -6.92 -21.25 -11.32
C GLU A 117 -8.19 -21.93 -10.77
N LYS A 118 -8.16 -22.34 -9.51
CA LYS A 118 -9.28 -23.05 -8.86
C LYS A 118 -10.50 -22.15 -8.65
N ILE A 119 -10.33 -20.83 -8.45
CA ILE A 119 -11.44 -19.87 -8.35
C ILE A 119 -12.43 -20.07 -9.52
N LEU A 120 -11.93 -20.22 -10.75
CA LEU A 120 -12.76 -20.35 -11.95
C LEU A 120 -13.62 -21.62 -11.99
N GLN A 121 -13.26 -22.66 -11.23
CA GLN A 121 -13.99 -23.93 -11.21
C GLN A 121 -15.26 -23.88 -10.36
N TYR A 122 -15.42 -22.85 -9.51
CA TYR A 122 -16.60 -22.65 -8.66
C TYR A 122 -17.69 -21.86 -9.39
N ASN A 123 -18.02 -22.30 -10.60
CA ASN A 123 -19.01 -21.66 -11.48
C ASN A 123 -20.30 -22.46 -11.68
N LYS A 124 -20.51 -23.51 -10.86
CA LYS A 124 -21.65 -24.41 -10.96
C LYS A 124 -22.62 -24.25 -9.79
N ALA A 125 -23.92 -24.38 -10.06
CA ALA A 125 -24.97 -24.58 -9.06
C ALA A 125 -25.83 -25.78 -9.49
N GLY A 126 -26.21 -26.67 -8.56
CA GLY A 126 -26.95 -27.90 -8.93
C GLY A 126 -26.26 -28.72 -10.05
N GLY A 127 -24.92 -28.71 -10.10
CA GLY A 127 -24.12 -29.42 -11.10
C GLY A 127 -24.00 -28.76 -12.49
N LYS A 128 -24.77 -27.70 -12.78
CA LYS A 128 -24.73 -26.99 -14.08
C LYS A 128 -23.91 -25.71 -13.98
N VAL A 129 -23.23 -25.34 -15.05
CA VAL A 129 -22.50 -24.05 -15.14
C VAL A 129 -23.48 -22.89 -15.23
N PHE A 130 -23.24 -21.83 -14.46
CA PHE A 130 -24.02 -20.59 -14.49
C PHE A 130 -23.16 -19.43 -14.96
N ALA A 131 -23.65 -18.68 -15.94
CA ALA A 131 -22.95 -17.51 -16.49
C ALA A 131 -22.72 -16.42 -15.43
N GLY A 132 -23.66 -16.23 -14.50
CA GLY A 132 -23.50 -15.30 -13.37
C GLY A 132 -22.33 -15.68 -12.46
N LEU A 133 -22.22 -16.96 -12.09
CA LEU A 133 -21.09 -17.45 -11.28
C LEU A 133 -19.78 -17.39 -12.06
N THR A 134 -19.79 -17.70 -13.35
CA THR A 134 -18.59 -17.60 -14.20
C THR A 134 -18.03 -16.18 -14.19
N ARG A 135 -18.86 -15.17 -14.47
CA ARG A 135 -18.45 -13.75 -14.41
C ARG A 135 -17.95 -13.34 -13.03
N ARG A 136 -18.58 -13.84 -11.96
CA ARG A 136 -18.14 -13.58 -10.58
C ARG A 136 -16.76 -14.14 -10.30
N ARG A 137 -16.52 -15.40 -10.63
CA ARG A 137 -15.22 -16.05 -10.44
C ARG A 137 -14.12 -15.40 -11.26
N GLU A 138 -14.43 -14.95 -12.48
CA GLU A 138 -13.48 -14.19 -13.32
C GLU A 138 -13.09 -12.87 -12.67
N ALA A 139 -14.06 -12.10 -12.16
CA ALA A 139 -13.79 -10.82 -11.49
C ALA A 139 -13.03 -11.00 -10.16
N GLU A 140 -13.38 -12.00 -9.36
CA GLU A 140 -12.64 -12.35 -8.14
C GLU A 140 -11.20 -12.76 -8.45
N ARG A 141 -10.99 -13.61 -9.47
CA ARG A 141 -9.63 -13.98 -9.90
C ARG A 141 -8.85 -12.76 -10.41
N ALA A 142 -9.49 -11.89 -11.18
CA ALA A 142 -8.84 -10.67 -11.69
C ALA A 142 -8.37 -9.78 -10.53
N LEU A 143 -9.21 -9.56 -9.51
CA LEU A 143 -8.82 -8.82 -8.31
C LEU A 143 -7.70 -9.55 -7.56
N PHE A 144 -7.81 -10.86 -7.34
CA PHE A 144 -6.80 -11.66 -6.65
C PHE A 144 -5.41 -11.56 -7.32
N LEU A 145 -5.36 -11.51 -8.65
CA LEU A 145 -4.12 -11.38 -9.42
C LEU A 145 -3.63 -9.93 -9.57
N THR A 146 -4.42 -8.94 -9.14
CA THR A 146 -4.03 -7.53 -9.24
C THR A 146 -2.97 -7.23 -8.19
N PRO A 147 -1.73 -6.88 -8.57
CA PRO A 147 -0.69 -6.53 -7.61
C PRO A 147 -1.14 -5.29 -6.81
N MET A 148 -0.91 -5.30 -5.49
CA MET A 148 -0.98 -4.06 -4.73
C MET A 148 0.18 -3.17 -5.19
N VAL A 149 -0.14 -2.17 -6.01
CA VAL A 149 0.77 -1.05 -6.21
C VAL A 149 0.71 -0.27 -4.89
N SER A 150 1.68 -0.46 -4.00
CA SER A 150 1.85 0.49 -2.90
C SER A 150 2.00 1.87 -3.54
N GLU A 151 1.28 2.87 -3.05
CA GLU A 151 1.45 4.25 -3.53
C GLU A 151 2.93 4.53 -3.69
N VAL A 152 3.34 4.74 -4.93
CA VAL A 152 4.73 4.91 -5.29
C VAL A 152 5.14 6.21 -4.62
N LYS A 153 5.85 6.11 -3.48
CA LYS A 153 6.41 7.28 -2.82
C LYS A 153 7.30 7.95 -3.86
N THR A 154 7.08 9.22 -4.13
CA THR A 154 7.95 10.02 -5.00
C THR A 154 8.37 11.29 -4.26
N GLY A 155 9.52 11.83 -4.66
CA GLY A 155 10.11 13.03 -4.11
C GLY A 155 10.62 12.86 -2.68
N TRP A 156 10.78 14.00 -2.00
CA TRP A 156 11.25 14.06 -0.62
C TRP A 156 10.22 13.48 0.37
N LYS A 157 10.71 12.64 1.29
CA LYS A 157 9.92 12.11 2.42
C LYS A 157 10.72 12.22 3.71
N ASN A 158 10.04 12.65 4.77
CA ASN A 158 10.59 12.72 6.12
C ASN A 158 9.90 11.66 6.97
N GLU A 159 10.67 10.69 7.44
CA GLU A 159 10.20 9.60 8.31
C GLU A 159 11.00 9.69 9.62
N ASN A 160 10.37 10.20 10.68
CA ASN A 160 11.00 10.36 12.01
C ASN A 160 12.30 11.19 12.00
N GLY A 161 12.33 12.29 11.24
CA GLY A 161 13.50 13.16 11.12
C GLY A 161 14.55 12.68 10.12
N LYS A 162 14.35 11.52 9.49
CA LYS A 162 15.22 11.00 8.43
C LYS A 162 14.62 11.35 7.07
N TRP A 163 15.38 12.10 6.29
CA TRP A 163 15.00 12.46 4.93
C TRP A 163 15.43 11.40 3.93
N SER A 164 14.56 11.03 3.01
CA SER A 164 14.85 10.19 1.84
C SER A 164 14.32 10.87 0.58
N PHE A 165 14.94 10.60 -0.57
CA PHE A 165 14.40 10.98 -1.87
C PHE A 165 13.99 9.73 -2.65
N TYR A 166 12.74 9.73 -3.13
CA TYR A 166 12.19 8.66 -3.95
C TYR A 166 12.06 9.09 -5.40
N LEU A 167 12.59 8.27 -6.31
CA LEU A 167 12.47 8.43 -7.75
C LEU A 167 11.02 8.17 -8.21
N SER A 168 10.70 8.54 -9.45
CA SER A 168 9.36 8.36 -10.05
C SER A 168 8.90 6.89 -10.08
N ASN A 169 9.84 5.94 -10.04
CA ASN A 169 9.57 4.51 -9.98
C ASN A 169 9.41 3.96 -8.54
N GLY A 170 9.49 4.81 -7.52
CA GLY A 170 9.33 4.44 -6.11
C GLY A 170 10.59 3.94 -5.42
N GLN A 171 11.73 3.92 -6.09
CA GLN A 171 13.00 3.55 -5.48
C GLN A 171 13.60 4.74 -4.72
N LYS A 172 14.16 4.48 -3.52
CA LYS A 172 14.98 5.47 -2.81
C LYS A 172 16.35 5.59 -3.48
N VAL A 173 16.88 6.81 -3.55
CA VAL A 173 18.32 7.02 -3.83
C VAL A 173 19.13 6.44 -2.66
N LYS A 174 20.18 5.66 -2.96
CA LYS A 174 21.00 4.96 -1.96
C LYS A 174 22.44 4.86 -2.43
N ASN A 175 23.39 5.10 -1.53
CA ASN A 175 24.84 5.11 -1.81
C ASN A 175 25.20 5.95 -3.03
N ASP A 176 24.47 7.03 -3.26
CA ASP A 176 24.61 7.83 -4.47
C ASP A 176 24.23 9.29 -4.25
N TRP A 177 24.70 10.12 -5.17
CA TRP A 177 24.37 11.53 -5.28
C TRP A 177 23.02 11.73 -5.98
N TYR A 178 22.27 12.73 -5.54
CA TYR A 178 21.10 13.22 -6.26
C TYR A 178 21.12 14.75 -6.34
N CYS A 179 20.85 15.28 -7.52
CA CYS A 179 20.70 16.71 -7.74
C CYS A 179 19.22 17.07 -7.77
N ASP A 180 18.76 17.83 -6.78
CA ASP A 180 17.42 18.40 -6.75
C ASP A 180 17.53 19.93 -6.86
N ASN A 181 16.94 20.50 -7.91
CA ASN A 181 16.95 21.95 -8.17
C ASN A 181 18.35 22.60 -8.08
N GLY A 182 19.37 21.93 -8.67
CA GLY A 182 20.75 22.43 -8.71
C GLY A 182 21.53 22.23 -7.41
N LYS A 183 20.93 21.61 -6.38
CA LYS A 183 21.60 21.28 -5.12
C LYS A 183 21.88 19.78 -5.06
N TRP A 184 23.11 19.44 -4.70
CA TRP A 184 23.53 18.05 -4.57
C TRP A 184 23.35 17.53 -3.15
N TYR A 185 22.86 16.30 -3.04
CA TYR A 185 22.62 15.58 -1.80
C TYR A 185 23.22 14.19 -1.90
N TRP A 186 23.76 13.68 -0.79
CA TRP A 186 24.24 12.30 -0.71
C TRP A 186 23.31 11.45 0.16
N PHE A 187 23.01 10.24 -0.30
CA PHE A 187 22.18 9.28 0.42
C PHE A 187 23.01 8.06 0.83
N GLY A 188 22.92 7.68 2.11
CA GLY A 188 23.56 6.47 2.63
C GLY A 188 22.94 5.17 2.15
N ALA A 189 23.43 4.05 2.66
CA ALA A 189 22.99 2.70 2.26
C ALA A 189 21.52 2.41 2.58
N ASP A 190 20.98 3.01 3.64
CA ASP A 190 19.57 2.91 4.01
C ASP A 190 18.65 3.86 3.22
N GLY A 191 19.24 4.78 2.44
CA GLY A 191 18.56 5.82 1.68
C GLY A 191 18.23 7.06 2.51
N THR A 192 18.87 7.22 3.67
CA THR A 192 18.79 8.46 4.45
C THR A 192 19.78 9.49 3.91
N MET A 193 19.31 10.73 3.76
CA MET A 193 20.11 11.89 3.36
C MET A 193 21.14 12.21 4.44
N PHE A 194 22.38 12.45 4.02
CA PHE A 194 23.44 12.88 4.91
C PHE A 194 23.34 14.40 5.15
N ALA A 195 23.46 14.81 6.42
CA ALA A 195 23.56 16.21 6.85
C ALA A 195 24.62 16.35 7.95
N ASN A 196 25.31 17.49 7.98
CA ASN A 196 26.42 17.81 8.90
C ASN A 196 27.53 16.74 8.95
N GLN A 197 27.87 16.14 7.80
CA GLN A 197 28.79 15.02 7.76
C GLN A 197 29.60 14.95 6.46
N TRP A 198 30.72 14.25 6.56
CA TRP A 198 31.65 14.00 5.46
C TRP A 198 31.25 12.81 4.61
N VAL A 199 31.53 12.89 3.32
CA VAL A 199 31.38 11.80 2.35
C VAL A 199 32.68 11.64 1.58
N GLN A 200 33.18 10.40 1.51
CA GLN A 200 34.25 10.05 0.60
C GLN A 200 33.64 9.40 -0.63
N TYR A 201 33.89 9.98 -1.80
CA TYR A 201 33.39 9.46 -3.06
C TYR A 201 34.51 9.50 -4.11
N LYS A 202 34.82 8.35 -4.70
CA LYS A 202 35.88 8.19 -5.71
C LYS A 202 37.23 8.82 -5.29
N GLY A 203 37.61 8.63 -4.02
CA GLY A 203 38.88 9.11 -3.49
C GLY A 203 38.93 10.59 -3.12
N LYS A 204 37.84 11.35 -3.31
CA LYS A 204 37.71 12.75 -2.90
C LYS A 204 36.78 12.88 -1.70
N TRP A 205 37.01 13.90 -0.87
CA TRP A 205 36.16 14.25 0.27
C TRP A 205 35.20 15.37 -0.07
N TYR A 206 33.97 15.24 0.42
CA TYR A 206 32.87 16.19 0.26
C TYR A 206 32.21 16.41 1.62
N TYR A 207 31.62 17.58 1.83
CA TYR A 207 30.87 17.88 3.06
C TYR A 207 29.43 18.29 2.76
N LEU A 208 28.50 17.71 3.52
CA LEU A 208 27.07 18.02 3.44
C LEU A 208 26.72 18.95 4.60
N SER A 209 26.11 20.09 4.29
CA SER A 209 25.67 21.08 5.28
C SER A 209 24.55 20.54 6.19
N ASP A 210 24.05 21.38 7.10
CA ASP A 210 22.90 21.10 7.96
C ASP A 210 21.61 20.80 7.18
N SER A 211 21.41 21.46 6.05
CA SER A 211 20.33 21.20 5.09
C SER A 211 20.59 20.00 4.18
N GLY A 212 21.72 19.29 4.36
CA GLY A 212 22.13 18.15 3.55
C GLY A 212 22.67 18.51 2.16
N THR A 213 22.86 19.79 1.86
CA THR A 213 23.38 20.23 0.57
C THR A 213 24.89 20.15 0.52
N MET A 214 25.45 19.69 -0.60
CA MET A 214 26.88 19.67 -0.82
C MET A 214 27.46 21.07 -0.77
N VAL A 215 28.52 21.23 0.00
CA VAL A 215 29.28 22.47 0.07
C VAL A 215 30.18 22.59 -1.16
N THR A 216 30.08 23.73 -1.86
CA THR A 216 30.93 24.11 -2.99
C THR A 216 31.46 25.53 -2.81
N ASP A 217 32.56 25.85 -3.48
CA ASP A 217 33.09 27.22 -3.67
C ASP A 217 33.17 28.08 -2.40
N LYS A 218 33.64 27.48 -1.30
CA LYS A 218 33.84 28.24 -0.05
C LYS A 218 34.91 27.66 0.87
N LEU A 219 35.40 28.52 1.76
CA LEU A 219 36.05 28.11 3.01
C LEU A 219 34.96 27.92 4.08
N LEU A 220 34.97 26.77 4.76
CA LEU A 220 33.99 26.44 5.78
C LEU A 220 34.69 25.97 7.06
N ALA A 221 34.35 26.62 8.17
CA ALA A 221 34.74 26.15 9.49
C ALA A 221 33.86 24.96 9.88
N ILE A 222 34.47 23.81 10.17
CA ILE A 222 33.82 22.61 10.66
C ILE A 222 34.48 22.27 11.99
N LYS A 223 33.75 22.46 13.10
CA LYS A 223 34.30 22.47 14.47
C LYS A 223 35.40 23.53 14.61
N ASN A 224 36.66 23.11 14.78
CA ASN A 224 37.80 24.00 15.05
C ASN A 224 38.76 24.11 13.85
N GLU A 225 38.38 23.58 12.69
CA GLU A 225 39.22 23.54 11.49
C GLU A 225 38.50 24.21 10.32
N ILE A 226 39.27 24.84 9.43
CA ILE A 226 38.74 25.50 8.21
C ILE A 226 39.12 24.65 7.00
N PHE A 227 38.12 24.27 6.22
CA PHE A 227 38.27 23.46 5.01
C PHE A 227 37.94 24.28 3.77
N ALA A 228 38.66 24.04 2.68
CA ALA A 228 38.41 24.67 1.39
C ALA A 228 37.71 23.71 0.43
N PHE A 229 36.66 24.17 -0.26
CA PHE A 229 35.90 23.37 -1.22
C PHE A 229 35.91 24.02 -2.60
N GLY A 230 36.12 23.23 -3.65
CA GLY A 230 36.06 23.68 -5.04
C GLY A 230 34.64 23.76 -5.59
N SER A 231 34.54 24.11 -6.88
CA SER A 231 33.26 24.21 -7.60
C SER A 231 32.64 22.86 -7.89
N ASP A 232 33.45 21.81 -7.93
CA ASP A 232 33.00 20.42 -7.96
C ASP A 232 32.57 19.90 -6.57
N GLY A 233 32.69 20.72 -5.53
CA GLY A 233 32.39 20.38 -4.13
C GLY A 233 33.46 19.55 -3.43
N ALA A 234 34.54 19.19 -4.13
CA ALA A 234 35.62 18.43 -3.51
C ALA A 234 36.40 19.32 -2.53
N MET A 235 36.70 18.77 -1.36
CA MET A 235 37.64 19.34 -0.41
C MET A 235 39.01 19.43 -1.08
N ARG A 236 39.64 20.60 -1.01
CA ARG A 236 40.97 20.83 -1.57
C ARG A 236 42.04 20.36 -0.59
N GLU A 237 43.11 19.80 -1.14
CA GLU A 237 44.32 19.40 -0.41
C GLU A 237 45.52 20.23 -0.91
N GLY A 238 46.55 20.37 -0.06
CA GLY A 238 47.77 21.09 -0.38
C GLY A 238 47.74 22.58 -0.05
N THR A 239 48.70 23.32 -0.61
CA THR A 239 48.86 24.77 -0.38
C THR A 239 48.19 25.55 -1.50
N PHE A 240 47.40 26.56 -1.14
CA PHE A 240 46.80 27.51 -2.07
C PHE A 240 46.90 28.93 -1.56
N THR A 241 46.92 29.90 -2.47
CA THR A 241 46.91 31.32 -2.16
C THR A 241 45.48 31.83 -2.15
N VAL A 242 45.13 32.65 -1.16
CA VAL A 242 43.87 33.38 -1.11
C VAL A 242 44.13 34.87 -1.32
N HIS A 243 43.24 35.54 -2.03
CA HIS A 243 43.28 36.98 -2.19
C HIS A 243 42.28 37.63 -1.23
N THR A 244 42.65 38.78 -0.69
CA THR A 244 41.74 39.60 0.10
C THR A 244 41.54 40.95 -0.58
N ASN A 245 40.31 41.46 -0.52
CA ASN A 245 40.05 42.82 -0.96
C ASN A 245 40.55 43.86 0.05
N ARG A 246 40.37 45.13 -0.28
CA ARG A 246 40.78 46.28 0.56
C ARG A 246 40.18 46.29 1.97
N ARG A 247 39.13 45.49 2.25
CA ARG A 247 38.53 45.33 3.59
C ARG A 247 39.08 44.12 4.36
N GLY A 248 40.01 43.36 3.77
CA GLY A 248 40.55 42.12 4.34
C GLY A 248 39.64 40.90 4.17
N ALA A 249 38.53 41.01 3.43
CA ALA A 249 37.65 39.87 3.17
C ALA A 249 38.24 38.97 2.08
N ILE A 250 38.22 37.66 2.32
CA ILE A 250 38.69 36.64 1.37
C ILE A 250 37.77 36.60 0.15
N GLU A 251 38.37 36.61 -1.04
CA GLU A 251 37.70 36.41 -2.33
C GLU A 251 37.96 34.98 -2.78
N LEU A 252 36.89 34.20 -2.98
CA LEU A 252 36.90 32.78 -3.33
C LEU A 252 36.33 32.56 -4.72
#